data_AF-A0A1G5HEG3-F1
#
_entry.id   AF-A0A1G5HEG3-F1
#
_cell.length_a   1.000
_cell.length_b   1.000
_cell.length_c   1.000
_cell.angle_alpha   90.00
_cell.angle_beta   90.00
_cell.angle_gamma   90.00
#
_symmetry.space_group_name_H-M   'P 1'
#
loop_
_entity.id
_entity.type
_entity.pdbx_description
1 polymer ?
#
loop_
_entity_poly.entity_id
_entity_poly.type
_entity_poly.pdbx_seq_one_letter_code
_entity_poly.pdbx_strand_id
1 'polypeptide(L)'
;MTQHAASSLRCSNGHSSRDQYGALSVKNPAHSTDPCASRRWFSDLLWRAFPSRSERELSEKASAVLDVSPRQVINWLREEHDPKLRYVMAVIALAGAEIVFSRIEGHE
;
A
#
# COMPACT_ATOMS: atom_id res chain seq x y z
N MET A 1 -21.81 30.78 -1.96
CA MET A 1 -21.95 29.33 -1.72
C MET A 1 -20.68 28.66 -2.21
N THR A 2 -19.96 28.06 -1.27
CA THR A 2 -18.61 27.51 -1.36
C THR A 2 -18.57 26.27 -2.25
N GLN A 3 -17.81 26.33 -3.35
CA GLN A 3 -17.38 25.13 -4.08
C GLN A 3 -15.95 24.82 -3.66
N HIS A 4 -15.77 23.90 -2.70
CA HIS A 4 -14.47 23.28 -2.46
C HIS A 4 -14.42 22.00 -3.31
N ALA A 5 -13.74 22.10 -4.45
CA ALA A 5 -13.29 20.94 -5.19
C ALA A 5 -12.21 20.26 -4.35
N ALA A 6 -12.55 19.13 -3.72
CA ALA A 6 -11.56 18.19 -3.21
C ALA A 6 -10.91 17.54 -4.44
N SER A 7 -9.85 18.17 -4.94
CA SER A 7 -8.93 17.57 -5.90
C SER A 7 -8.26 16.38 -5.22
N SER A 8 -8.92 15.23 -5.32
CA SER A 8 -8.29 13.93 -5.09
C SER A 8 -7.21 13.81 -6.15
N LEU A 9 -5.97 14.14 -5.77
CA LEU A 9 -4.77 13.85 -6.55
C LEU A 9 -4.70 12.33 -6.70
N ARG A 10 -5.44 11.79 -7.68
CA ARG A 10 -5.11 10.48 -8.25
C ARG A 10 -3.66 10.58 -8.66
N CYS A 11 -2.81 9.69 -8.16
CA CYS A 11 -1.46 9.54 -8.65
C CYS A 11 -1.60 9.11 -10.13
N SER A 12 -1.60 10.10 -11.03
CA SER A 12 -1.60 9.89 -12.46
C SER A 12 -0.31 9.16 -12.79
N ASN A 13 -0.45 7.92 -13.28
CA ASN A 13 0.67 7.14 -13.80
C ASN A 13 1.14 7.80 -15.11
N GLY A 14 1.85 8.93 -14.99
CA GLY A 14 2.48 9.65 -16.09
C GLY A 14 3.75 8.96 -16.54
N HIS A 15 3.66 7.70 -16.96
CA HIS A 15 4.73 7.07 -17.73
C HIS A 15 4.52 7.39 -19.20
N SER A 16 5.17 8.44 -19.69
CA SER A 16 5.52 8.54 -21.09
C SER A 16 6.75 9.44 -21.25
N SER A 17 7.93 8.85 -21.11
CA SER A 17 9.06 9.26 -21.95
C SER A 17 9.84 8.01 -22.32
N ARG A 18 9.81 7.76 -23.62
CA ARG A 18 10.34 6.58 -24.29
C ARG A 18 11.72 6.97 -24.78
N ASP A 19 12.74 6.69 -23.98
CA ASP A 19 14.13 6.70 -24.45
C ASP A 19 14.87 5.48 -23.89
N GLN A 20 15.17 4.57 -24.82
CA GLN A 20 16.04 3.42 -24.64
C GLN A 20 17.47 3.90 -24.50
N TYR A 21 18.13 3.70 -23.36
CA TYR A 21 19.57 3.43 -23.30
C TYR A 21 19.86 2.58 -22.06
N GLY A 22 20.62 1.51 -22.25
CA GLY A 22 20.91 0.51 -21.24
C GLY A 22 21.60 1.10 -20.01
N ALA A 23 20.92 1.03 -18.89
CA ALA A 23 21.52 1.03 -17.57
C ALA A 23 20.65 0.13 -16.70
N LEU A 24 21.25 -0.91 -16.14
CA LEU A 24 20.67 -1.74 -15.09
C LEU A 24 20.31 -0.82 -13.91
N SER A 25 19.11 -0.26 -13.93
CA SER A 25 18.58 0.49 -12.80
C SER A 25 18.19 -0.53 -11.75
N VAL A 26 19.17 -0.93 -10.95
CA VAL A 26 18.97 -1.54 -9.63
C VAL A 26 18.07 -0.59 -8.86
N LYS A 27 16.77 -0.93 -8.85
CA LYS A 27 15.75 -0.21 -8.09
C LYS A 27 16.06 -0.42 -6.63
N ASN A 28 16.78 0.52 -6.05
CA ASN A 28 17.10 0.57 -4.64
C ASN A 28 15.77 0.71 -3.87
N PRO A 29 15.27 -0.33 -3.17
CA PRO A 29 13.95 -0.29 -2.55
C PRO A 29 13.88 0.70 -1.37
N ALA A 30 15.04 1.20 -0.91
CA ALA A 30 15.16 2.21 0.12
C ALA A 30 15.05 3.66 -0.43
N HIS A 31 15.01 3.87 -1.74
CA HIS A 31 15.06 5.20 -2.34
C HIS A 31 13.97 5.42 -3.39
N SER A 32 12.72 5.31 -2.95
CA SER A 32 11.60 5.96 -3.62
C SER A 32 10.74 6.59 -2.53
N THR A 33 11.02 7.86 -2.22
CA THR A 33 10.16 8.73 -1.43
C THR A 33 8.89 9.08 -2.21
N ASP A 34 8.31 8.09 -2.88
CA ASP A 34 7.05 8.21 -3.58
C ASP A 34 5.96 7.72 -2.62
N PRO A 35 5.16 8.62 -2.02
CA PRO A 35 4.13 8.23 -1.07
C PRO A 35 3.07 7.32 -1.71
N CYS A 36 2.93 7.27 -3.04
CA CYS A 36 2.02 6.32 -3.71
C CYS A 36 2.61 4.89 -3.65
N ALA A 37 3.92 4.71 -3.84
CA ALA A 37 4.57 3.40 -3.73
C ALA A 37 4.40 2.74 -2.35
N SER A 38 4.50 3.52 -1.26
CA SER A 38 4.31 3.05 0.11
C SER A 38 2.86 2.60 0.39
N ARG A 39 1.88 3.34 -0.13
CA ARG A 39 0.46 3.03 0.05
C ARG A 39 0.04 1.78 -0.71
N ARG A 40 0.51 1.64 -1.95
CA ARG A 40 0.27 0.43 -2.75
C ARG A 40 0.85 -0.82 -2.09
N TRP A 41 2.07 -0.73 -1.58
CA TRP A 41 2.70 -1.83 -0.83
C TRP A 41 1.86 -2.24 0.40
N PHE A 42 1.32 -1.27 1.13
CA PHE A 42 0.49 -1.58 2.30
C PHE A 42 -0.86 -2.21 1.92
N SER A 43 -1.47 -1.76 0.82
CA SER A 43 -2.68 -2.39 0.27
C SER A 43 -2.42 -3.86 -0.11
N ASP A 44 -1.32 -4.14 -0.82
CA ASP A 44 -0.89 -5.52 -1.13
C ASP A 44 -0.65 -6.35 0.15
N LEU A 45 -0.08 -5.73 1.18
CA LEU A 45 0.17 -6.39 2.47
C LEU A 45 -1.15 -6.74 3.19
N LEU A 46 -2.15 -5.87 3.16
CA LEU A 46 -3.47 -6.15 3.74
C LEU A 46 -4.15 -7.35 3.06
N TRP A 47 -4.05 -7.45 1.73
CA TRP A 47 -4.60 -8.60 0.99
C TRP A 47 -3.93 -9.93 1.35
N ARG A 48 -2.64 -9.89 1.67
CA ARG A 48 -1.88 -11.07 2.11
C ARG A 48 -2.18 -11.45 3.56
N ALA A 49 -2.26 -10.45 4.45
CA ALA A 49 -2.57 -10.66 5.87
C ALA A 49 -4.02 -11.13 6.08
N PHE A 50 -4.95 -10.66 5.25
CA PHE A 50 -6.38 -10.97 5.34
C PHE A 50 -6.92 -11.49 4.00
N PRO A 51 -6.66 -12.77 3.65
CA PRO A 51 -7.18 -13.35 2.42
C PRO A 51 -8.71 -13.27 2.38
N SER A 52 -9.22 -12.63 1.33
CA SER A 52 -10.64 -12.36 1.14
C SER A 52 -11.01 -12.30 -0.34
N ARG A 53 -12.29 -12.42 -0.66
CA ARG A 53 -12.79 -12.39 -2.05
C ARG A 53 -13.23 -11.00 -2.52
N SER A 54 -13.34 -10.04 -1.61
CA SER A 54 -13.76 -8.67 -1.91
C SER A 54 -13.18 -7.66 -0.91
N GLU A 55 -13.07 -6.41 -1.35
CA GLU A 55 -12.60 -5.27 -0.53
C GLU A 55 -13.44 -5.11 0.75
N ARG A 56 -14.76 -5.33 0.63
CA ARG A 56 -15.69 -5.26 1.76
C ARG A 56 -15.40 -6.35 2.80
N GLU A 57 -15.27 -7.59 2.37
CA GLU A 57 -15.01 -8.73 3.26
C GLU A 57 -13.65 -8.58 3.97
N LEU A 58 -12.63 -8.13 3.22
CA LEU A 58 -11.32 -7.80 3.80
C LEU A 58 -11.46 -6.71 4.86
N SER A 59 -12.19 -5.63 4.55
CA SER A 59 -12.37 -4.50 5.47
C SER A 59 -13.05 -4.91 6.77
N GLU A 60 -14.05 -5.79 6.70
CA GLU A 60 -14.76 -6.30 7.88
C GLU A 60 -13.80 -7.14 8.75
N LYS A 61 -13.03 -8.06 8.17
CA LYS A 61 -12.06 -8.88 8.91
C LYS A 61 -10.94 -8.05 9.54
N ALA A 62 -10.28 -7.21 8.74
CA ALA A 62 -9.15 -6.41 9.19
C ALA A 62 -9.57 -5.37 10.24
N SER A 63 -10.78 -4.80 10.12
CA SER A 63 -11.31 -3.85 11.09
C SER A 63 -11.45 -4.45 12.49
N ALA A 64 -11.92 -5.71 12.58
CA ALA A 64 -12.09 -6.42 13.84
C ALA A 64 -10.75 -6.76 14.50
N VAL A 65 -9.72 -7.06 13.71
CA VAL A 65 -8.40 -7.43 14.24
C VAL A 65 -7.56 -6.20 14.61
N LEU A 66 -7.63 -5.14 13.82
CA LEU A 66 -6.84 -3.92 14.01
C LEU A 66 -7.51 -2.88 14.92
N ASP A 67 -8.74 -3.15 15.38
CA ASP A 67 -9.57 -2.25 16.18
C ASP A 67 -9.70 -0.86 15.52
N VAL A 68 -10.11 -0.85 14.26
CA VAL A 68 -10.35 0.36 13.44
C VAL A 68 -11.69 0.25 12.73
N SER A 69 -12.21 1.36 12.21
CA SER A 69 -13.43 1.30 11.41
C SER A 69 -13.18 0.64 10.04
N PRO A 70 -14.12 -0.15 9.48
CA PRO A 70 -13.99 -0.74 8.14
C PRO A 70 -13.69 0.29 7.04
N ARG A 71 -14.26 1.50 7.18
CA ARG A 71 -14.01 2.63 6.28
C ARG A 71 -12.53 3.05 6.27
N GLN A 72 -11.85 2.99 7.41
CA GLN A 72 -10.44 3.31 7.50
C GLN A 72 -9.59 2.29 6.73
N VAL A 73 -9.98 1.02 6.77
CA VAL A 73 -9.32 -0.04 5.98
C VAL A 73 -9.56 0.17 4.49
N ILE A 74 -10.79 0.51 4.07
CA ILE A 74 -11.11 0.83 2.67
C ILE A 74 -10.26 2.00 2.18
N ASN A 75 -10.10 3.05 2.99
CA ASN A 75 -9.26 4.19 2.64
C ASN A 75 -7.79 3.80 2.44
N TRP A 76 -7.27 2.81 3.20
CA TRP A 76 -5.93 2.27 3.01
C TRP A 76 -5.82 1.43 1.73
N LEU A 77 -6.83 0.60 1.44
CA LEU A 77 -6.88 -0.24 0.23
C LEU A 77 -6.93 0.61 -1.05
N ARG A 78 -7.63 1.74 -0.99
CA ARG A 78 -7.75 2.72 -2.07
C ARG A 78 -6.58 3.70 -2.16
N GLU A 79 -5.58 3.54 -1.31
CA GLU A 79 -4.39 4.39 -1.28
C GLU A 79 -4.73 5.88 -1.00
N GLU A 80 -5.89 6.16 -0.38
CA GLU A 80 -6.32 7.52 -0.07
C GLU A 80 -5.62 8.08 1.17
N HIS A 81 -5.29 7.20 2.12
CA HIS A 81 -4.67 7.57 3.40
C HIS A 81 -3.51 6.66 3.76
N ASP A 82 -2.48 7.25 4.38
CA ASP A 82 -1.37 6.48 4.94
C ASP A 82 -1.74 5.86 6.29
N PRO A 83 -1.45 4.56 6.51
CA PRO A 83 -1.59 3.94 7.82
C PRO A 83 -0.55 4.50 8.80
N LYS A 84 -0.94 4.63 10.07
CA LYS A 84 0.04 4.91 11.14
C LYS A 84 0.98 3.72 11.30
N LEU A 85 2.23 3.98 11.65
CA LEU A 85 3.27 2.94 11.83
C LEU A 85 2.82 1.77 12.70
N ARG A 86 2.06 2.03 13.79
CA ARG A 86 1.51 0.98 14.66
C ARG A 86 0.66 -0.06 13.91
N TYR A 87 -0.13 0.38 12.93
CA TYR A 87 -0.98 -0.51 12.14
C TYR A 87 -0.17 -1.25 11.08
N VAL A 88 0.83 -0.59 10.50
CA VAL A 88 1.79 -1.24 9.61
C VAL A 88 2.47 -2.40 10.32
N MET A 89 3.02 -2.16 11.51
CA MET A 89 3.67 -3.19 12.31
C MET A 89 2.72 -4.32 12.73
N ALA A 90 1.48 -3.98 13.09
CA ALA A 90 0.46 -4.99 13.42
C ALA A 90 0.14 -5.90 12.22
N VAL A 91 -0.05 -5.33 11.03
CA VAL A 91 -0.32 -6.12 9.82
C VAL A 91 0.90 -6.96 9.41
N ILE A 92 2.13 -6.45 9.55
CA ILE A 92 3.35 -7.23 9.33
C ILE A 92 3.40 -8.44 10.28
N ALA A 93 3.12 -8.22 11.56
CA ALA A 93 3.13 -9.30 12.55
C ALA A 93 2.06 -10.38 12.25
N LEU A 94 0.89 -9.96 11.75
CA LEU A 94 -0.21 -10.86 11.38
C LEU A 94 0.03 -11.61 10.07
N ALA A 95 0.63 -10.95 9.06
CA ALA A 95 1.02 -11.59 7.80
C ALA A 95 2.16 -12.60 8.00
N GLY A 96 2.91 -12.48 9.09
CA GLY A 96 4.14 -13.22 9.29
C GLY A 96 5.32 -12.56 8.57
N ALA A 97 6.47 -12.61 9.24
CA ALA A 97 7.75 -12.12 8.74
C ALA A 97 8.06 -12.69 7.33
N GLU A 98 7.83 -13.98 7.11
CA GLU A 98 8.14 -14.69 5.86
C GLU A 98 7.48 -14.07 4.60
N ILE A 99 6.24 -13.59 4.72
CA ILE A 99 5.50 -12.96 3.61
C ILE A 99 6.04 -11.55 3.32
N VAL A 100 6.52 -10.85 4.34
CA VAL A 100 7.05 -9.49 4.23
C VAL A 100 8.51 -9.47 3.77
N PHE A 101 9.32 -10.43 4.23
CA PHE A 101 10.73 -10.56 3.87
C PHE A 101 10.99 -11.05 2.45
N SER A 102 10.01 -11.68 1.77
CA SER A 102 10.11 -12.02 0.34
C SER A 102 10.35 -10.82 -0.59
N ARG A 103 10.20 -9.59 -0.08
CA ARG A 103 10.53 -8.34 -0.80
C ARG A 103 11.81 -7.67 -0.32
N ILE A 104 12.33 -8.06 0.83
CA ILE A 104 13.59 -7.54 1.39
C ILE A 104 14.76 -8.43 0.94
N GLU A 105 14.51 -9.72 0.73
CA GLU A 105 15.51 -10.70 0.28
C GLU A 105 15.53 -10.79 -1.26
N GLY A 106 16.07 -9.75 -1.88
CA GLY A 106 16.58 -9.79 -3.25
C GLY A 106 18.10 -9.76 -3.20
N HIS A 107 18.72 -10.85 -2.75
CA HIS A 107 20.16 -11.08 -2.84
C HIS A 107 20.40 -12.57 -2.99
N GLU A 108 20.50 -13.04 -4.24
CA GLU A 108 21.60 -13.85 -4.79
C GLU A 108 21.72 -13.56 -6.31
#